data_AF-A0AAU9QSS0-F1
#
_entry.id   AF-A0AAU9QSS0-F1
#
_cell.length_a   1.000
_cell.length_b   1.000
_cell.length_c   1.000
_cell.angle_alpha   90.00
_cell.angle_beta   90.00
_cell.angle_gamma   90.00
#
_symmetry.space_group_name_H-M   'P 1'
#
loop_
_entity.id
_entity.type
_entity.pdbx_description
1 polymer ?
#
loop_
_entity_poly.entity_id
_entity_poly.type
_entity_poly.pdbx_seq_one_letter_code
_entity_poly.pdbx_strand_id
1 'polypeptide(L)' 'MNIVEFDNAPMGSIRYVMHEGEKKFVISQNNIERLFGLLPERPDDSFSDADAWQIEWVRCESITPIKPEVVQFPSPGQFD' A
#
# COMPACT_ATOMS: atom_id res chain seq x y z
N MET A 1 2.15 -11.05 -2.57
CA MET A 1 3.46 -10.66 -1.99
C MET A 1 3.89 -11.80 -1.10
N ASN A 2 5.17 -12.16 -1.03
CA ASN A 2 5.56 -13.24 -0.13
C ASN A 2 5.74 -12.76 1.32
N ILE A 3 5.72 -13.68 2.27
CA ILE A 3 5.82 -13.39 3.70
C ILE A 3 7.12 -12.66 4.06
N VAL A 4 8.24 -13.04 3.44
CA VAL A 4 9.55 -12.42 3.72
C VAL A 4 9.56 -10.96 3.28
N GLU A 5 9.02 -10.66 2.10
CA GLU A 5 8.88 -9.29 1.61
C GLU A 5 7.96 -8.48 2.53
N PHE A 6 6.89 -9.07 3.04
CA PHE A 6 5.97 -8.42 3.98
C PHE A 6 6.64 -8.11 5.32
N ASP A 7 7.30 -9.10 5.93
CA ASP A 7 7.97 -8.95 7.23
C ASP A 7 9.12 -7.93 7.17
N ASN A 8 9.70 -7.70 5.98
CA ASN A 8 10.73 -6.67 5.76
C ASN A 8 10.18 -5.33 5.25
N ALA A 9 8.89 -5.22 4.91
CA ALA A 9 8.32 -3.99 4.38
C ALA A 9 8.04 -3.00 5.53
N PRO A 10 8.68 -1.82 5.56
CA PRO A 10 8.36 -0.82 6.56
C PRO A 10 6.95 -0.28 6.33
N MET A 11 6.25 0.03 7.42
CA MET A 11 4.89 0.59 7.36
C MET A 11 4.87 1.84 6.48
N GLY A 12 3.91 1.90 5.54
CA GLY A 12 3.76 3.02 4.61
C GLY A 12 4.65 2.98 3.36
N SER A 13 5.57 2.00 3.24
CA SER A 13 6.35 1.79 2.01
C SER A 13 5.49 1.30 0.83
N ILE A 14 4.39 0.61 1.13
CA ILE A 14 3.42 0.12 0.16
C ILE A 14 2.15 0.92 0.36
N ARG A 15 1.83 1.78 -0.61
CA ARG A 15 0.67 2.66 -0.55
C ARG A 15 -0.54 2.10 -1.29
N TYR A 16 -0.30 1.34 -2.35
CA TYR A 16 -1.35 0.72 -3.16
C TYR A 16 -0.99 -0.72 -3.49
N VAL A 17 -2.02 -1.56 -3.59
CA VAL A 17 -1.90 -2.96 -3.94
C VAL A 17 -2.98 -3.32 -4.97
N MET A 18 -2.73 -4.35 -5.76
CA MET A 18 -3.76 -5.02 -6.54
C MET A 18 -4.32 -6.19 -5.73
N HIS A 19 -5.64 -6.25 -5.56
CA HIS A 19 -6.36 -7.37 -4.99
C HIS A 19 -7.58 -7.67 -5.86
N GLU A 20 -7.76 -8.93 -6.27
CA GLU A 20 -8.85 -9.37 -7.17
C GLU A 20 -8.99 -8.57 -8.47
N GLY A 21 -7.89 -8.03 -9.00
CA GLY A 21 -7.90 -7.20 -10.21
C GLY A 21 -8.24 -5.73 -9.98
N GLU A 22 -8.52 -5.33 -8.74
CA GLU A 22 -8.79 -3.95 -8.36
C GLU A 22 -7.60 -3.32 -7.63
N LYS A 23 -7.34 -2.04 -7.92
CA LYS A 23 -6.34 -1.27 -7.18
C LYS A 23 -6.97 -0.75 -5.89
N LYS A 24 -6.41 -1.15 -4.75
CA LYS A 24 -6.87 -0.76 -3.42
C LYS A 24 -5.78 0.02 -2.67
N PHE A 25 -6.20 0.91 -1.78
CA PHE A 25 -5.33 1.71 -0.92
C PHE A 25 -5.02 0.97 0.38
N VAL A 26 -3.76 0.98 0.81
CA VAL A 26 -3.35 0.38 2.08
C VAL A 26 -3.48 1.41 3.20
N ILE A 27 -4.43 1.20 4.11
CA ILE A 27 -4.64 2.08 5.27
C ILE A 27 -3.94 1.56 6.53
N SER A 28 -3.75 0.25 6.64
CA SER A 28 -3.16 -0.37 7.83
C SER A 28 -2.40 -1.66 7.50
N GLN A 29 -1.45 -2.01 8.36
CA GLN A 29 -0.64 -3.22 8.26
C GLN A 29 -0.57 -3.87 9.65
N ASN A 30 -1.02 -5.13 9.75
CA ASN A 30 -0.90 -5.94 10.95
C ASN A 30 0.21 -6.97 10.74
N ASN A 31 1.34 -6.75 11.40
CA ASN A 31 2.54 -7.59 11.24
C ASN A 31 2.46 -8.94 11.95
N ILE A 32 1.66 -9.03 13.02
CA ILE A 32 1.52 -10.28 13.78
C ILE A 32 0.71 -11.30 12.96
N GLU A 33 -0.37 -10.83 12.35
CA GLU A 33 -1.27 -11.68 11.56
C GLU A 33 -0.97 -11.61 10.05
N ARG A 34 0.01 -10.80 9.64
CA ARG A 34 0.40 -10.63 8.22
C ARG A 34 -0.76 -10.23 7.32
N LEU A 35 -1.52 -9.25 7.80
CA LEU A 35 -2.70 -8.70 7.12
C LEU A 35 -2.44 -7.27 6.66
N PHE A 36 -3.06 -6.90 5.53
CA PHE A 36 -3.26 -5.52 5.13
C PHE A 36 -4.72 -5.14 5.31
N GLY A 37 -4.95 -3.97 5.86
CA GLY A 37 -6.24 -3.29 5.80
C GLY A 37 -6.30 -2.47 4.52
N LEU A 38 -7.27 -2.79 3.65
CA LEU A 38 -7.44 -2.18 2.34
C LEU A 38 -8.72 -1.35 2.28
N LEU A 39 -8.66 -0.25 1.55
CA LEU A 39 -9.83 0.55 1.16
C LEU A 39 -9.94 0.61 -0.35
N PRO A 40 -11.16 0.69 -0.91
CA PRO A 40 -11.36 0.83 -2.35
C PRO A 40 -10.68 2.09 -2.89
N GLU A 41 -10.79 3.20 -2.17
CA GLU A 41 -10.15 4.47 -2.50
C GLU A 41 -9.42 5.05 -1.29
N ARG A 42 -8.52 6.01 -1.56
CA ARG A 42 -7.84 6.73 -0.49
C ARG A 42 -8.87 7.62 0.22
N PRO A 43 -9.05 7.50 1.54
CA PRO A 43 -9.94 8.39 2.27
C PRO A 43 -9.41 9.82 2.22
N ASP A 44 -10.32 10.79 2.19
CA ASP A 44 -9.98 12.20 2.36
C ASP A 44 -9.35 12.45 3.74
N ASP A 45 -8.91 13.69 4.02
CA ASP A 45 -8.35 14.07 5.33
C ASP A 45 -9.32 13.85 6.52
N SER A 46 -10.58 13.49 6.23
CA SER A 46 -11.64 13.19 7.20
C SER A 46 -11.92 11.68 7.27
N PHE A 47 -10.95 10.89 7.74
CA PHE A 47 -11.19 9.47 8.00
C PHE A 47 -12.30 9.28 9.03
N SER A 48 -13.41 8.65 8.63
CA SER A 48 -14.62 8.50 9.43
C SER A 48 -14.88 7.03 9.80
N ASP A 49 -15.82 6.79 10.73
CA ASP A 49 -16.26 5.43 11.05
C ASP A 49 -16.77 4.68 9.81
N ALA A 50 -17.42 5.37 8.86
CA ALA A 50 -17.91 4.76 7.63
C ALA A 50 -16.77 4.22 6.75
N ASP A 51 -15.59 4.83 6.78
CA ASP A 51 -14.40 4.33 6.11
C ASP A 51 -13.86 3.09 6.84
N ALA A 52 -13.90 3.07 8.17
CA ALA A 52 -13.49 1.92 8.97
C ALA A 52 -14.33 0.66 8.66
N TRP A 53 -15.63 0.82 8.40
CA TRP A 53 -16.53 -0.28 8.00
C TRP A 53 -16.23 -0.84 6.60
N GLN A 54 -15.52 -0.09 5.76
CA GLN A 54 -15.13 -0.52 4.41
C GLN A 54 -13.75 -1.19 4.38
N ILE A 55 -13.05 -1.25 5.52
CA ILE A 55 -11.72 -1.87 5.57
C ILE A 55 -11.85 -3.37 5.33
N GLU A 56 -11.22 -3.80 4.25
CA GLU A 56 -11.07 -5.20 3.92
C GLU A 56 -9.72 -5.71 4.43
N TRP A 57 -9.75 -6.71 5.30
CA TRP A 57 -8.54 -7.33 5.85
C TRP A 57 -8.13 -8.54 5.02
N VAL A 58 -6.98 -8.45 4.35
CA VAL A 58 -6.49 -9.49 3.46
C VAL A 58 -5.08 -9.93 3.82
N ARG A 59 -4.77 -11.21 3.58
CA ARG A 59 -3.41 -11.74 3.78
C ARG A 59 -2.45 -11.14 2.74
N CYS A 60 -1.21 -10.92 3.14
CA CYS A 60 -0.16 -10.40 2.25
C CYS A 60 0.09 -11.26 1.00
N GLU A 61 -0.24 -12.56 1.06
CA GLU A 61 -0.12 -13.48 -0.07
C GLU A 61 -1.16 -13.22 -1.16
N SER A 62 -2.33 -12.68 -0.79
CA SER A 62 -3.46 -12.45 -1.69
C SER A 62 -3.38 -11.13 -2.49
N ILE A 63 -2.33 -10.35 -2.29
CA ILE A 63 -2.18 -9.02 -2.90
C ILE A 63 -0.91 -8.92 -3.73
N THR A 64 -0.90 -8.02 -4.71
CA THR A 64 0.30 -7.66 -5.48
C THR A 64 0.65 -6.19 -5.23
N PRO A 65 1.80 -5.88 -4.61
CA PRO A 65 2.16 -4.50 -4.27
C PRO A 65 2.47 -3.70 -5.53
N ILE A 66 1.93 -2.49 -5.61
CA ILE A 66 2.27 -1.53 -6.66
C ILE A 66 3.48 -0.73 -6.18
N LYS A 67 4.64 -1.02 -6.76
CA LYS A 67 5.89 -0.34 -6.40
C LYS A 67 5.80 1.13 -6.85
N PRO A 68 6.12 2.10 -5.98
CA PRO A 68 6.23 3.48 -6.42
C PRO A 68 7.35 3.61 -7.44
N GLU A 69 7.07 4.29 -8.55
CA GLU A 69 8.08 4.58 -9.56
C GLU A 69 9.07 5.60 -8.98
N VAL A 70 10.35 5.23 -8.92
CA VAL A 70 11.41 6.14 -8.48
C VAL A 70 11.71 7.10 -9.61
N VAL A 71 11.14 8.30 -9.55
CA VAL A 71 11.47 9.37 -10.50
C VAL A 71 12.87 9.90 -10.13
N GLN A 72 13.88 9.53 -10.92
CA GLN A 72 15.19 10.16 -10.83
C GLN A 72 15.12 11.53 -11.49
N PHE A 73 15.21 12.59 -10.70
CA PHE A 73 15.40 13.93 -11.26
C PHE A 73 16.85 14.06 -11.75
N PRO A 74 17.09 14.50 -12.99
CA PRO A 74 18.45 14.80 -13.43
C PRO A 74 19.03 15.90 -12.53
N SER A 75 20.24 15.68 -12.02
CA SER A 75 20.94 16.66 -11.21
C SER A 75 21.06 17.99 -11.96
N PRO A 76 20.72 19.14 -11.35
CA PRO A 76 20.92 20.43 -11.98
C PRO A 76 22.42 20.67 -12.14
N GLY A 77 22.96 20.52 -13.35
CA GLY A 77 24.38 20.73 -13.61
C GLY A 77 24.96 20.24 -14.94
N GLN A 78 24.22 19.47 -15.76
CA GLN A 78 24.65 19.19 -17.15
C GLN A 78 23.82 20.05 -18.12
N PHE A 79 24.20 21.31 -18.24
CA PHE A 79 24.05 22.03 -19.50
C PHE A 79 25.46 22.11 -20.10
N ASP A 80 25.63 21.53 -21.28
CA ASP A 80 26.86 21.58 -22.08
C ASP A 80 27.24 23.02 -22.43
#